data_AF-A0A162KNN2-F1
#
_entry.id   AF-A0A162KNN2-F1
#
_cell.length_a   1.000
_cell.length_b   1.000
_cell.length_c   1.000
_cell.angle_alpha   90.00
_cell.angle_beta   90.00
_cell.angle_gamma   90.00
#
_symmetry.space_group_name_H-M   'P 1'
#
loop_
_entity.id
_entity.type
_entity.pdbx_description
1 polymer ?
#
loop_
_entity_poly.entity_id
_entity_poly.type
_entity_poly.pdbx_seq_one_letter_code
_entity_poly.pdbx_strand_id
1 'polypeptide(L)'
;MPISFTKTVVSNLNKEIAEVHNTIINEKKKEEKALSKINQLQRDMKLSTSAHDLSSKMSRINKLNEDIKQIQSLQTVLSTQLANKKAKLIQQLPKDQQSEVENNEYD
;
A
#
# COMPACT_ATOMS: atom_id res chain seq x y z
N MET A 1 23.85 -10.32 23.10
CA MET A 1 24.25 -9.19 22.23
C MET A 1 24.48 -7.96 23.09
N PRO A 2 25.45 -7.09 22.77
CA PRO A 2 25.56 -5.81 23.45
C PRO A 2 24.28 -4.98 23.23
N ILE A 3 23.80 -4.32 24.28
CA ILE A 3 22.54 -3.55 24.32
C ILE A 3 22.50 -2.43 23.26
N SER A 4 23.66 -1.92 22.83
CA SER A 4 23.77 -0.93 21.75
C SER A 4 23.42 -1.48 20.37
N PHE A 5 23.73 -2.76 20.13
CA PHE A 5 23.48 -3.41 18.85
C PHE A 5 21.98 -3.66 18.65
N THR A 6 21.29 -4.14 19.69
CA THR A 6 19.84 -4.35 19.64
C THR A 6 19.06 -3.04 19.44
N LYS A 7 19.46 -1.94 20.10
CA LYS A 7 18.84 -0.61 19.91
C LYS A 7 18.98 -0.09 18.47
N THR A 8 20.13 -0.34 17.84
CA THR A 8 20.37 0.09 16.45
C THR A 8 19.51 -0.72 15.47
N VAL A 9 19.41 -2.04 15.66
CA VAL A 9 18.60 -2.90 14.79
C VAL A 9 17.11 -2.56 14.92
N VAL A 10 16.61 -2.35 16.14
CA VAL A 10 15.22 -1.91 16.39
C VAL A 10 14.93 -0.56 15.74
N SER A 11 15.84 0.42 15.86
CA SER A 11 15.67 1.72 15.22
C SER A 11 15.61 1.63 13.69
N ASN A 12 16.46 0.81 13.08
CA ASN A 12 16.44 0.59 11.64
C ASN A 12 15.16 -0.13 11.18
N LEU A 13 14.72 -1.16 11.91
CA LEU A 13 13.45 -1.85 11.62
C LEU A 13 12.25 -0.90 11.70
N ASN A 14 12.20 0.00 12.69
CA ASN A 14 11.14 1.00 12.79
C ASN A 14 11.15 1.99 11.61
N LYS A 15 12.33 2.43 11.15
CA LYS A 15 12.45 3.27 9.95
C LYS A 15 11.95 2.55 8.71
N GLU A 16 12.37 1.31 8.50
CA GLU A 16 11.93 0.49 7.37
C GLU A 16 10.41 0.24 7.39
N ILE A 17 9.83 0.02 8.57
CA ILE A 17 8.37 -0.11 8.75
C ILE A 17 7.65 1.17 8.33
N ALA A 18 8.14 2.34 8.77
CA ALA A 18 7.57 3.63 8.41
C ALA A 18 7.68 3.91 6.89
N GLU A 19 8.80 3.54 6.27
CA GLU A 19 9.02 3.66 4.82
C GLU A 19 8.05 2.77 4.03
N VAL A 20 7.88 1.51 4.43
CA VAL A 20 6.90 0.58 3.81
C VAL A 20 5.48 1.13 3.97
N HIS A 21 5.13 1.64 5.14
CA HIS A 21 3.81 2.23 5.40
C HIS A 21 3.54 3.47 4.52
N ASN A 22 4.53 4.36 4.39
CA ASN A 22 4.43 5.51 3.49
C ASN A 22 4.28 5.08 2.02
N THR A 23 4.96 4.01 1.62
CA THR A 23 4.83 3.45 0.27
C THR A 23 3.41 2.94 0.02
N ILE A 24 2.82 2.20 0.97
CA ILE A 24 1.43 1.73 0.89
C ILE A 24 0.46 2.91 0.72
N ILE A 25 0.61 3.98 1.52
CA ILE A 25 -0.23 5.18 1.41
C ILE A 25 -0.11 5.82 0.02
N ASN A 26 1.11 5.91 -0.51
CA ASN A 26 1.34 6.51 -1.83
C ASN A 26 0.73 5.68 -2.96
N GLU A 27 0.85 4.34 -2.89
CA GLU A 27 0.21 3.44 -3.84
C GLU A 27 -1.31 3.51 -3.76
N LYS A 28 -1.89 3.59 -2.56
CA LYS A 28 -3.34 3.81 -2.38
C LYS A 28 -3.82 5.13 -3.01
N LYS A 29 -3.05 6.21 -2.85
CA LYS A 29 -3.36 7.49 -3.52
C LYS A 29 -3.33 7.39 -5.04
N LYS A 30 -2.44 6.57 -5.61
CA LYS A 30 -2.39 6.32 -7.07
C LYS A 30 -3.62 5.54 -7.53
N GLU A 31 -4.02 4.51 -6.77
CA GLU A 31 -5.24 3.74 -7.02
C GLU A 31 -6.48 4.63 -7.00
N GLU A 32 -6.66 5.46 -5.97
CA GLU A 32 -7.79 6.40 -5.86
C GLU A 32 -7.86 7.37 -7.06
N LYS A 33 -6.71 7.88 -7.52
CA LYS A 33 -6.64 8.73 -8.71
C LYS A 33 -7.03 7.98 -9.99
N ALA A 34 -6.57 6.74 -10.16
CA ALA A 34 -6.93 5.91 -11.30
C ALA A 34 -8.43 5.59 -11.31
N LEU A 35 -9.00 5.24 -10.16
CA LEU A 35 -10.44 5.00 -9.99
C LEU A 35 -11.27 6.25 -10.28
N SER A 36 -10.86 7.41 -9.77
CA SER A 36 -11.51 8.68 -10.08
C SER A 36 -11.50 8.97 -11.58
N LYS A 37 -10.38 8.68 -12.27
CA LYS A 37 -10.28 8.86 -13.71
C LYS A 37 -11.17 7.90 -14.50
N ILE A 38 -11.27 6.64 -14.07
CA ILE A 38 -12.21 5.67 -14.65
C ILE A 38 -13.64 6.17 -14.51
N ASN A 39 -14.03 6.62 -13.31
CA ASN A 39 -15.37 7.16 -13.06
C ASN A 39 -15.69 8.36 -13.95
N GLN A 40 -14.72 9.26 -14.16
CA GLN A 40 -14.86 10.36 -15.11
C GLN A 40 -15.07 9.84 -16.53
N LEU A 41 -14.20 8.95 -17.02
CA LEU A 41 -14.29 8.40 -18.37
C LEU A 41 -15.62 7.67 -18.60
N GLN A 42 -16.13 6.93 -17.61
CA GLN A 42 -17.42 6.27 -17.68
C GLN A 42 -18.58 7.26 -17.80
N ARG A 43 -18.51 8.42 -17.14
CA ARG A 43 -19.50 9.50 -17.31
C ARG A 43 -19.40 10.10 -18.71
N ASP A 44 -18.18 10.40 -19.17
CA ASP A 44 -17.95 10.99 -20.49
C ASP A 44 -18.37 10.03 -21.62
N MET A 45 -18.25 8.72 -21.43
CA MET A 45 -18.73 7.70 -22.36
C MET A 45 -20.24 7.76 -22.57
N LYS A 46 -21.03 8.10 -21.54
CA LYS A 46 -22.50 8.24 -21.65
C LYS A 46 -22.91 9.42 -22.52
N LEU A 47 -22.02 10.41 -22.67
CA LEU A 47 -22.21 11.60 -23.49
C LEU A 47 -21.57 11.45 -24.88
N SER A 48 -20.86 10.35 -25.12
CA SER A 48 -20.09 10.10 -26.32
C SER A 48 -21.01 9.69 -27.46
N THR A 49 -21.00 10.43 -28.57
CA THR A 49 -21.86 10.17 -29.73
C THR A 49 -21.14 9.46 -30.88
N SER A 50 -19.80 9.35 -30.83
CA SER A 50 -19.01 8.64 -31.84
C SER A 50 -18.45 7.31 -31.33
N ALA A 51 -18.47 6.30 -32.19
CA ALA A 51 -17.94 4.97 -31.90
C ALA A 51 -16.42 4.96 -31.68
N HIS A 52 -15.69 5.81 -32.41
CA HIS A 52 -14.25 5.95 -32.26
C HIS A 52 -13.86 6.50 -30.87
N ASP A 53 -14.56 7.53 -30.42
CA ASP A 53 -14.35 8.13 -29.11
C ASP A 53 -14.70 7.16 -27.97
N LEU A 54 -15.80 6.41 -28.12
CA LEU A 54 -16.18 5.36 -27.17
C LEU A 54 -15.11 4.26 -27.06
N SER A 55 -14.58 3.79 -28.19
CA SER A 55 -13.52 2.77 -28.25
C SER A 55 -12.22 3.25 -27.60
N SER A 56 -11.84 4.51 -27.84
CA SER A 56 -10.65 5.13 -27.24
C SER A 56 -10.78 5.24 -25.72
N LYS A 57 -11.92 5.72 -25.21
CA LYS A 57 -12.20 5.80 -23.77
C LYS A 57 -12.22 4.41 -23.11
N MET A 58 -12.83 3.42 -23.75
CA MET A 58 -12.87 2.04 -23.25
C MET A 58 -11.46 1.44 -23.15
N SER A 59 -10.63 1.66 -24.16
CA SER A 59 -9.21 1.26 -24.14
C SER A 59 -8.44 1.94 -23.01
N ARG A 60 -8.73 3.21 -22.72
CA ARG A 60 -8.12 3.93 -21.58
C ARG A 60 -8.58 3.38 -20.23
N ILE A 61 -9.85 3.02 -20.09
CA ILE A 61 -10.38 2.36 -18.88
C ILE A 61 -9.70 1.01 -18.67
N ASN A 62 -9.54 0.20 -19.72
CA ASN A 62 -8.88 -1.10 -19.60
C ASN A 62 -7.44 -0.97 -19.09
N LYS A 63 -6.66 -0.02 -19.63
CA LYS A 63 -5.31 0.27 -19.14
C LYS A 63 -5.30 0.69 -17.66
N LEU A 64 -6.19 1.60 -17.27
CA LEU A 64 -6.29 2.03 -15.87
C LEU A 64 -6.70 0.88 -14.93
N ASN A 65 -7.53 -0.05 -15.39
CA ASN A 65 -7.88 -1.25 -14.62
C ASN A 65 -6.69 -2.21 -14.46
N GLU A 66 -5.85 -2.36 -15.49
CA GLU A 66 -4.61 -3.14 -15.40
C GLU A 66 -3.63 -2.50 -14.41
N ASP A 67 -3.47 -1.17 -14.47
CA ASP A 67 -2.64 -0.42 -13.52
C ASP A 67 -3.13 -0.62 -12.08
N ILE A 68 -4.46 -0.57 -11.84
CA ILE A 68 -5.04 -0.83 -10.51
C ILE A 68 -4.72 -2.25 -10.03
N LYS A 69 -4.82 -3.27 -10.89
CA LYS A 69 -4.48 -4.65 -10.51
C LYS A 69 -3.00 -4.77 -10.10
N GLN A 70 -2.10 -4.09 -10.81
CA GLN A 70 -0.68 -4.06 -10.46
C GLN A 70 -0.46 -3.38 -9.10
N ILE A 71 -1.12 -2.24 -8.87
CA ILE A 71 -1.06 -1.52 -7.59
C ILE A 71 -1.56 -2.41 -6.44
N GLN A 72 -2.69 -3.10 -6.61
CA GLN A 72 -3.26 -3.99 -5.59
C GLN A 72 -2.34 -5.19 -5.28
N SER A 73 -1.71 -5.76 -6.31
CA SER A 73 -0.71 -6.81 -6.13
C SER A 73 0.48 -6.29 -5.32
N LEU A 74 1.00 -5.10 -5.65
CA LEU A 74 2.09 -4.46 -4.92
C LEU A 74 1.70 -4.15 -3.47
N GLN A 75 0.50 -3.61 -3.21
CA GLN A 75 0.00 -3.35 -1.87
C GLN A 75 -0.09 -4.63 -1.03
N THR A 76 -0.49 -5.76 -1.63
CA THR A 76 -0.53 -7.06 -0.95
C THR A 76 0.87 -7.49 -0.52
N VAL A 77 1.84 -7.41 -1.44
CA VAL A 77 3.25 -7.72 -1.16
C VAL A 77 3.80 -6.83 -0.06
N LEU A 78 3.56 -5.52 -0.13
CA LEU A 78 4.01 -4.55 0.89
C LEU A 78 3.36 -4.80 2.24
N SER A 79 2.09 -5.21 2.28
CA SER A 79 1.38 -5.56 3.52
C SER A 79 1.97 -6.81 4.17
N THR A 80 2.30 -7.84 3.38
CA THR A 80 3.03 -9.01 3.88
C THR A 80 4.43 -8.63 4.40
N GLN A 81 5.15 -7.76 3.68
CA GLN A 81 6.45 -7.26 4.14
C GLN A 81 6.33 -6.48 5.46
N LEU A 82 5.29 -5.66 5.60
CA LEU A 82 4.99 -4.89 6.81
C LEU A 82 4.74 -5.84 7.99
N ALA A 83 3.87 -6.83 7.82
CA ALA A 83 3.57 -7.83 8.85
C ALA A 83 4.83 -8.59 9.27
N ASN A 84 5.64 -9.03 8.31
CA ASN A 84 6.90 -9.72 8.60
C ASN A 84 7.91 -8.85 9.35
N LYS A 85 8.02 -7.55 8.99
CA LYS A 85 8.92 -6.61 9.67
C LYS A 85 8.42 -6.29 11.08
N LYS A 86 7.11 -6.12 11.28
CA LYS A 86 6.49 -5.97 12.60
C LYS A 86 6.74 -7.20 13.49
N ALA A 87 6.54 -8.41 12.96
CA ALA A 87 6.82 -9.64 13.70
C ALA A 87 8.30 -9.75 14.11
N LYS A 88 9.22 -9.39 13.21
CA LYS A 88 10.66 -9.34 13.52
C LYS A 88 10.99 -8.30 14.59
N LEU A 89 10.32 -7.15 14.57
CA LEU A 89 10.48 -6.11 15.59
C LEU A 89 10.05 -6.64 16.97
N ILE A 90 8.88 -7.28 17.05
CA ILE A 90 8.37 -7.89 18.28
C ILE A 90 9.36 -8.92 18.83
N GLN A 91 9.92 -9.77 17.97
CA GLN A 91 10.93 -10.77 18.39
C GLN A 91 12.24 -10.16 18.93
N GLN A 92 12.56 -8.91 18.56
CA GLN A 92 13.77 -8.22 19.03
C GLN A 92 13.53 -7.34 20.27
N LEU A 93 12.27 -7.10 20.64
CA LEU A 93 11.91 -6.35 21.83
C LEU A 93 12.06 -7.23 23.09
N PRO A 94 12.51 -6.65 24.23
CA PRO A 94 12.46 -7.32 25.53
C PRO A 94 11.02 -7.73 25.87
N LYS A 95 10.83 -8.81 26.65
CA LYS A 95 9.50 -9.34 27.01
C LYS A 95 8.56 -8.28 27.59
N ASP A 96 9.09 -7.31 28.32
CA ASP A 96 8.32 -6.21 28.93
C ASP A 96 7.73 -5.23 27.89
N GLN A 97 8.32 -5.15 26.69
CA GLN A 97 7.88 -4.29 25.58
C GLN A 97 7.08 -5.06 24.52
N GLN A 98 7.07 -6.40 24.56
CA GLN A 98 6.27 -7.22 23.64
C GLN A 98 4.77 -7.10 23.93
N SER A 99 4.39 -7.00 25.22
CA SER A 99 3.02 -6.83 25.67
C SER A 99 2.38 -5.49 25.28
N GLU A 100 3.16 -4.42 25.05
CA GLU A 100 2.60 -3.12 24.65
C GLU A 100 2.27 -3.03 23.16
N VAL A 101 2.92 -3.85 22.32
CA VAL A 101 2.71 -3.85 20.86
C VAL A 101 1.52 -4.73 20.47
N GLU A 102 1.32 -5.87 21.13
CA GLU A 102 0.15 -6.74 20.89
C GLU A 102 -1.18 -6.08 21.28
N ASN A 103 -1.19 -5.24 22.32
CA ASN A 103 -2.43 -4.59 22.78
C ASN A 103 -2.85 -3.36 21.95
N ASN A 104 -1.98 -2.83 21.09
CA ASN A 104 -2.27 -1.66 20.23
C ASN A 104 -2.73 -2.04 18.81
N GLU A 105 -2.94 -3.32 18.50
CA GLU A 105 -3.43 -3.79 17.20
C GLU A 105 -4.98 -3.88 17.13
N TYR A 106 -5.68 -3.42 18.18
CA TYR A 106 -7.15 -3.50 18.33
C TYR A 106 -7.90 -2.18 18.60
N ASP A 107 -7.25 -1.01 18.47
CA ASP A 107 -7.92 0.32 18.52
C ASP A 107 -7.77 1.11 17.22
#